data_AF-A0A285M161-F1
#
_entry.id   AF-A0A285M161-F1
#
_cell.length_a   1.000
_cell.length_b   1.000
_cell.length_c   1.000
_cell.angle_alpha   90.00
_cell.angle_beta   90.00
_cell.angle_gamma   90.00
#
_symmetry.space_group_name_H-M   'P 1'
#
loop_
_entity.id
_entity.type
_entity.pdbx_description
1 polymer ?
#
loop_
_entity_poly.entity_id
_entity_poly.type
_entity_poly.pdbx_seq_one_letter_code
_entity_poly.pdbx_strand_id
1 'polypeptide(L)'
;MPDRKWHPMNTPEQPEADLLELAYPYAMHAVTEFERKLIERRRAAAGRARAAEFDARVGSTRETLATLSILDALPPPAGLEDRLMRALDDVTRRRTRRRSRRNWLAAAMALLIAVAAGIAAATNRGRYRRAPLPPTDVLATTVQQARAPERPMPITRTNLL
;
A
#
# COMPACT_ATOMS: atom_id res chain seq x y z
N MET A 1 42.62 -47.82 -9.80
CA MET A 1 41.90 -46.73 -9.08
C MET A 1 41.67 -45.61 -10.08
N PRO A 2 40.44 -45.37 -10.57
CA PRO A 2 40.22 -44.30 -11.54
C PRO A 2 40.12 -42.95 -10.83
N ASP A 3 40.86 -41.97 -11.34
CA ASP A 3 40.79 -40.55 -10.98
C ASP A 3 39.38 -40.01 -11.22
N ARG A 4 38.62 -39.80 -10.14
CA ARG A 4 37.44 -38.94 -10.17
C ARG A 4 37.92 -37.51 -10.34
N LYS A 5 38.01 -37.08 -11.60
CA LYS A 5 38.07 -35.67 -11.97
C LYS A 5 36.79 -35.04 -11.45
N TRP A 6 36.89 -34.31 -10.34
CA TRP A 6 35.83 -33.45 -9.85
C TRP A 6 35.47 -32.48 -10.98
N HIS A 7 34.30 -32.68 -11.61
CA HIS A 7 33.67 -31.56 -12.31
C HIS A 7 33.48 -30.48 -11.25
N PRO A 8 34.02 -29.26 -11.43
CA PRO A 8 33.73 -28.16 -10.54
C PRO A 8 32.21 -28.05 -10.43
N MET A 9 31.71 -28.31 -9.22
CA MET A 9 30.30 -28.20 -8.87
C MET A 9 29.90 -26.76 -9.16
N ASN A 10 29.16 -26.54 -10.25
CA ASN A 10 28.49 -25.31 -10.66
C ASN A 10 29.22 -24.01 -10.26
N THR A 11 30.01 -23.46 -11.18
CA THR A 11 30.50 -22.08 -11.12
C THR A 11 29.37 -21.13 -10.70
N PRO A 12 29.57 -20.19 -9.75
CA PRO A 12 28.52 -19.34 -9.15
C PRO A 12 27.85 -18.33 -10.10
N GLU A 13 28.06 -18.48 -11.40
CA GLU A 13 27.43 -17.71 -12.46
C GLU A 13 26.16 -18.45 -12.91
N GLN A 14 25.18 -18.67 -12.03
CA GLN A 14 23.84 -18.93 -12.55
C GLN A 14 23.45 -17.65 -13.30
N PRO A 15 23.27 -17.68 -14.64
CA PRO A 15 22.82 -16.51 -15.38
C PRO A 15 21.58 -16.00 -14.67
N GLU A 16 21.48 -14.69 -14.42
CA GLU A 16 20.41 -14.09 -13.61
C GLU A 16 19.06 -14.72 -13.96
N ALA A 17 18.64 -15.72 -13.17
CA ALA A 17 17.47 -16.51 -13.52
C ALA A 17 16.27 -15.56 -13.62
N ASP A 18 15.44 -15.78 -14.63
CA ASP A 18 14.33 -14.87 -14.88
C ASP A 18 13.45 -14.79 -13.63
N LEU A 19 12.92 -13.61 -13.34
CA LEU A 19 12.08 -13.37 -12.16
C LEU A 19 10.94 -14.41 -12.06
N LEU A 20 10.35 -14.77 -13.20
CA LEU A 20 9.24 -15.71 -13.27
C LEU A 20 9.65 -17.17 -13.05
N GLU A 21 10.90 -17.53 -13.32
CA GLU A 21 11.47 -18.86 -13.02
C GLU A 21 11.76 -18.99 -11.52
N LEU A 22 12.15 -17.88 -10.88
CA LEU A 22 12.41 -17.81 -9.44
C LEU A 22 11.11 -17.91 -8.60
N ALA A 23 9.93 -17.79 -9.21
CA ALA A 23 8.64 -17.85 -8.49
C ALA A 23 8.43 -19.17 -7.74
N TYR A 24 8.75 -20.31 -8.36
CA TYR A 24 8.56 -21.63 -7.76
C TYR A 24 9.48 -21.89 -6.55
N PRO A 25 10.83 -21.76 -6.65
CA PRO A 25 11.69 -21.93 -5.49
C PRO A 25 11.41 -20.90 -4.40
N TYR A 26 11.05 -19.66 -4.77
CA TYR A 26 10.62 -18.64 -3.81
C TYR A 26 9.35 -19.03 -3.04
N ALA A 27 8.35 -19.57 -3.74
CA ALA A 27 7.08 -19.99 -3.16
C ALA A 27 7.23 -21.15 -2.18
N MET A 28 8.09 -22.13 -2.51
CA MET A 28 8.42 -23.29 -1.67
C MET A 28 9.42 -23.00 -0.55
N HIS A 29 9.82 -21.73 -0.37
CA HIS A 29 10.88 -21.35 0.57
C HIS A 29 12.22 -22.06 0.33
N ALA A 30 12.47 -22.50 -0.91
CA ALA A 30 13.70 -23.14 -1.36
C ALA A 30 14.73 -22.10 -1.86
N VAL A 31 14.84 -20.98 -1.15
CA VAL A 31 15.80 -19.90 -1.42
C VAL A 31 16.41 -19.44 -0.11
N THR A 32 17.68 -19.05 -0.15
CA THR A 32 18.35 -18.42 0.99
C THR A 32 17.77 -17.04 1.29
N GLU A 33 18.03 -16.50 2.47
CA GLU A 33 17.57 -15.17 2.85
C GLU A 33 18.21 -14.05 1.99
N PHE A 34 19.43 -14.27 1.51
CA PHE A 34 20.08 -13.37 0.58
C PHE A 34 19.39 -13.36 -0.79
N GLU A 35 19.11 -14.55 -1.34
CA GLU A 35 18.39 -14.69 -2.61
C GLU A 35 16.96 -14.17 -2.52
N ARG A 36 16.28 -14.38 -1.39
CA ARG A 36 14.95 -13.80 -1.12
C ARG A 36 14.99 -12.28 -1.30
N LYS A 37 15.93 -11.60 -0.66
CA LYS A 37 16.08 -10.14 -0.77
C LYS A 37 16.42 -9.69 -2.18
N LEU A 38 17.22 -10.47 -2.91
CA LEU A 38 17.53 -10.19 -4.31
C LEU A 38 16.29 -10.32 -5.20
N ILE A 39 15.49 -11.38 -5.02
CA ILE A 39 14.21 -11.61 -5.71
C ILE A 39 13.23 -10.48 -5.40
N GLU A 40 13.10 -10.08 -4.13
CA GLU A 40 12.23 -8.97 -3.72
C GLU A 40 12.64 -7.64 -4.39
N ARG A 41 13.95 -7.36 -4.47
CA ARG A 41 14.47 -6.20 -5.20
C ARG A 41 14.17 -6.28 -6.69
N ARG A 42 14.38 -7.44 -7.33
CA ARG A 42 14.06 -7.66 -8.75
C ARG A 42 12.57 -7.49 -9.02
N ARG A 43 11.71 -8.04 -8.16
CA ARG A 43 10.25 -7.88 -8.23
C ARG A 43 9.83 -6.42 -8.09
N ALA A 44 10.45 -5.68 -7.17
CA ALA A 44 10.16 -4.26 -6.98
C ALA A 44 10.60 -3.37 -8.16
N ALA A 45 11.69 -3.76 -8.83
CA ALA A 45 12.18 -3.09 -10.04
C ALA A 45 11.46 -3.53 -11.32
N ALA A 46 10.75 -4.66 -11.30
CA ALA A 46 10.05 -5.19 -12.46
C ALA A 46 8.82 -4.34 -12.84
N GLY A 47 8.48 -4.37 -14.14
CA GLY A 47 7.24 -3.78 -14.61
C GLY A 47 6.01 -4.40 -13.95
N ARG A 48 4.95 -3.61 -13.77
CA ARG A 48 3.74 -3.99 -13.02
C ARG A 48 3.14 -5.33 -13.47
N ALA A 49 3.09 -5.57 -14.79
CA ALA A 49 2.57 -6.83 -15.35
C ALA A 49 3.41 -8.04 -14.95
N ARG A 50 4.75 -7.94 -15.02
CA ARG A 50 5.68 -9.03 -14.67
C ARG A 50 5.69 -9.31 -13.17
N ALA A 51 5.60 -8.26 -12.34
CA ALA A 51 5.46 -8.42 -10.90
C ALA A 51 4.14 -9.11 -10.51
N ALA A 52 3.03 -8.75 -11.17
CA ALA A 52 1.73 -9.39 -10.95
C ALA A 52 1.73 -10.87 -11.39
N GLU A 53 2.38 -11.19 -12.51
CA GLU A 53 2.53 -12.58 -12.96
C GLU A 53 3.37 -13.41 -11.96
N PHE A 54 4.47 -12.84 -11.45
CA PHE A 54 5.25 -13.45 -10.38
C PHE A 54 4.39 -13.73 -9.14
N ASP A 55 3.63 -12.74 -8.67
CA ASP A 55 2.75 -12.87 -7.51
C ASP A 55 1.69 -13.96 -7.71
N ALA A 56 1.13 -14.05 -8.92
CA ALA A 56 0.14 -15.06 -9.27
C ALA A 56 0.72 -16.48 -9.20
N ARG A 57 1.93 -16.70 -9.74
CA ARG A 57 2.62 -18.01 -9.67
C ARG A 57 2.97 -18.39 -8.23
N VAL A 58 3.46 -17.43 -7.44
CA VAL A 58 3.75 -17.64 -6.02
C VAL A 58 2.48 -18.00 -5.25
N GLY A 59 1.39 -17.26 -5.48
CA GLY A 59 0.09 -17.50 -4.87
C GLY A 59 -0.45 -18.89 -5.20
N SER A 60 -0.48 -19.26 -6.49
CA SER A 60 -0.96 -20.57 -6.94
C SER A 60 -0.15 -21.72 -6.34
N THR A 61 1.18 -21.61 -6.32
CA THR A 61 2.04 -22.65 -5.71
C THR A 61 1.77 -22.79 -4.21
N ARG A 62 1.63 -21.66 -3.49
CA ARG A 62 1.33 -21.66 -2.06
C ARG A 62 -0.05 -22.23 -1.75
N GLU A 63 -1.04 -22.02 -2.61
CA GLU A 63 -2.37 -22.62 -2.45
C GLU A 63 -2.31 -24.15 -2.55
N THR A 64 -1.52 -24.68 -3.49
CA THR A 64 -1.29 -26.12 -3.59
C THR A 64 -0.60 -26.65 -2.33
N LEU A 65 0.45 -25.97 -1.85
CA LEU A 65 1.14 -26.35 -0.60
C LEU A 65 0.22 -26.26 0.62
N ALA A 66 -0.65 -25.24 0.68
CA ALA A 66 -1.64 -25.12 1.74
C ALA A 66 -2.63 -26.29 1.73
N THR A 67 -3.09 -26.70 0.55
CA THR A 67 -3.93 -27.89 0.39
C THR A 67 -3.22 -29.16 0.87
N LEU A 68 -1.94 -29.32 0.54
CA LEU A 68 -1.13 -30.46 0.98
C LEU A 68 -0.83 -30.44 2.48
N SER A 69 -0.77 -29.27 3.12
CA SER A 69 -0.44 -29.14 4.55
C SER A 69 -1.41 -29.86 5.49
N ILE A 70 -2.64 -30.16 5.03
CA ILE A 70 -3.61 -30.95 5.78
C ILE A 70 -3.06 -32.34 6.11
N LEU A 71 -2.23 -32.91 5.22
CA LEU A 71 -1.65 -34.25 5.39
C LEU A 71 -0.66 -34.33 6.55
N ASP A 72 0.02 -33.22 6.86
CA ASP A 72 1.05 -33.15 7.91
C ASP A 72 0.58 -32.37 9.15
N ALA A 73 -0.74 -32.18 9.29
CA ALA A 73 -1.31 -31.45 10.41
C ALA A 73 -1.13 -32.20 11.74
N LEU A 74 -0.46 -31.56 12.70
CA LEU A 74 -0.31 -32.05 14.07
C LEU A 74 -1.19 -31.21 15.02
N PRO A 75 -1.72 -31.82 16.09
CA PRO A 75 -2.48 -31.08 17.10
C PRO A 75 -1.57 -30.01 17.75
N PRO A 76 -2.09 -28.78 17.97
CA PRO A 76 -1.32 -27.75 18.63
C PRO A 76 -1.07 -28.10 20.10
N PRO A 77 0.07 -27.69 20.69
CA PRO A 77 0.32 -27.83 22.12
C PRO A 77 -0.79 -27.20 22.98
N ALA A 78 -1.12 -27.83 24.10
CA ALA A 78 -2.15 -27.32 25.02
C ALA A 78 -1.87 -25.86 25.45
N GLY A 79 -2.95 -25.06 25.51
CA GLY A 79 -2.88 -23.65 25.89
C GLY A 79 -2.08 -22.76 24.94
N LEU A 80 -1.75 -23.21 23.71
CA LEU A 80 -1.16 -22.35 22.68
C LEU A 80 -2.10 -21.21 22.29
N GLU A 81 -3.39 -21.52 22.13
CA GLU A 81 -4.43 -20.53 21.78
C GLU A 81 -4.51 -19.41 22.82
N ASP A 82 -4.62 -19.75 24.11
CA ASP A 82 -4.66 -18.75 25.18
C ASP A 82 -3.40 -17.89 25.22
N ARG A 83 -2.23 -18.49 24.98
CA ARG A 83 -0.95 -17.76 24.92
C ARG A 83 -0.93 -16.80 23.74
N LEU A 84 -1.44 -17.22 22.58
CA LEU A 84 -1.51 -16.39 21.38
C LEU A 84 -2.50 -15.23 21.57
N MET A 85 -3.69 -15.49 22.11
CA MET A 85 -4.70 -14.46 22.40
C MET A 85 -4.17 -13.42 23.39
N ARG A 86 -3.53 -13.86 24.48
CA ARG A 86 -2.87 -12.95 25.43
C ARG A 86 -1.76 -12.12 24.78
N ALA A 87 -0.97 -12.72 23.87
CA ALA A 87 0.08 -11.99 23.15
C ALA A 87 -0.50 -10.93 22.21
N LEU A 88 -1.57 -11.25 21.48
CA LEU A 88 -2.27 -10.32 20.59
C LEU A 88 -2.91 -9.15 21.35
N ASP A 89 -3.50 -9.43 22.52
CA ASP A 89 -4.04 -8.40 23.40
C ASP A 89 -2.96 -7.44 23.90
N ASP A 90 -1.79 -7.96 24.28
CA ASP A 90 -0.67 -7.12 24.71
C ASP A 90 -0.15 -6.24 23.57
N VAL A 91 0.02 -6.79 22.36
CA VAL A 91 0.41 -6.02 21.17
C VAL A 91 -0.59 -4.89 20.90
N THR A 92 -1.88 -5.19 20.97
CA THR A 92 -2.95 -4.20 20.75
C THR A 92 -2.93 -3.12 21.83
N ARG A 93 -2.83 -3.50 23.10
CA ARG A 93 -2.76 -2.58 24.25
C ARG A 93 -1.53 -1.68 24.20
N ARG A 94 -0.37 -2.20 23.82
CA ARG A 94 0.85 -1.39 23.64
C ARG A 94 0.67 -0.37 22.52
N ARG A 95 0.06 -0.77 21.40
CA ARG A 95 -0.21 0.12 20.26
C ARG A 95 -1.18 1.25 20.65
N THR A 96 -2.27 0.95 21.34
CA THR A 96 -3.24 1.96 21.78
C THR A 96 -2.64 2.93 22.80
N ARG A 97 -1.91 2.43 23.80
CA ARG A 97 -1.18 3.27 24.78
C ARG A 97 -0.18 4.20 24.11
N ARG A 98 0.62 3.69 23.16
CA ARG A 98 1.60 4.51 22.43
C ARG A 98 0.93 5.59 21.59
N ARG A 99 -0.21 5.30 20.95
CA ARG A 99 -1.00 6.28 20.20
C ARG A 99 -1.59 7.35 21.12
N SER A 100 -2.20 6.95 22.24
CA SER A 100 -2.76 7.87 23.23
C SER A 100 -1.71 8.84 23.78
N ARG A 101 -0.52 8.33 24.15
CA ARG A 101 0.61 9.18 24.60
C ARG A 101 1.03 10.21 23.55
N ARG A 102 1.12 9.81 22.29
CA ARG A 102 1.44 10.73 21.17
C ARG A 102 0.38 11.80 20.99
N ASN A 103 -0.90 11.42 21.05
CA ASN A 103 -2.00 12.36 20.91
C ASN A 103 -2.01 13.37 22.06
N TRP A 104 -1.74 12.93 23.29
CA TRP A 104 -1.65 13.83 24.44
C TRP A 104 -0.48 14.80 24.33
N LEU A 105 0.70 14.34 23.90
CA LEU A 105 1.85 15.21 23.61
C LEU A 105 1.55 16.22 22.50
N ALA A 106 0.85 15.80 21.42
CA ALA A 106 0.44 16.70 20.36
C ALA A 106 -0.54 17.77 20.85
N ALA A 107 -1.50 17.40 21.72
CA ALA A 107 -2.41 18.35 22.35
C ALA A 107 -1.67 19.34 23.25
N ALA A 108 -0.69 18.88 24.04
CA ALA A 108 0.15 19.75 24.85
C ALA A 108 0.96 20.74 23.99
N MET A 109 1.56 20.28 22.89
CA MET A 109 2.26 21.15 21.94
C MET A 109 1.33 22.17 21.29
N ALA A 110 0.12 21.76 20.88
CA ALA A 110 -0.86 22.68 20.32
C ALA A 110 -1.27 23.77 21.32
N LEU A 111 -1.42 23.42 22.60
CA LEU A 111 -1.70 24.38 23.66
C LEU A 111 -0.55 25.38 23.84
N LEU A 112 0.70 24.92 23.85
CA LEU A 112 1.88 25.80 23.95
C LEU A 112 1.95 26.77 22.76
N ILE A 113 1.71 26.29 21.54
CA ILE A 113 1.66 27.12 20.33
C ILE A 113 0.54 28.15 20.43
N ALA A 114 -0.66 27.75 20.89
CA ALA A 114 -1.79 28.65 21.04
C ALA A 114 -1.53 29.75 22.10
N VAL A 115 -0.91 29.40 23.24
CA VAL A 115 -0.54 30.37 24.28
C VAL A 115 0.53 31.34 23.75
N ALA A 116 1.57 30.85 23.08
CA ALA A 116 2.60 31.70 22.49
C ALA A 116 2.01 32.66 21.42
N ALA A 117 1.12 32.16 20.56
CA ALA A 117 0.41 32.98 19.58
C ALA A 117 -0.52 34.02 20.23
N GLY A 118 -1.20 33.64 21.32
CA GLY A 118 -2.08 34.54 22.09
C GLY A 118 -1.31 35.70 22.75
N ILE A 119 -0.13 35.41 23.33
CA ILE A 119 0.76 36.44 23.89
C ILE A 119 1.27 37.36 22.78
N ALA A 120 1.71 36.82 21.64
CA ALA A 120 2.14 37.62 20.50
C ALA A 120 1.02 38.55 19.99
N ALA A 121 -0.21 38.05 19.84
CA ALA A 121 -1.36 38.85 19.41
C ALA A 121 -1.74 39.95 20.43
N ALA A 122 -1.62 39.67 21.73
CA ALA A 122 -1.88 40.65 22.79
C ALA A 122 -0.86 41.79 22.77
N THR A 123 0.42 41.49 22.54
CA THR A 123 1.46 42.54 22.39
C THR A 123 1.34 43.33 21.08
N ASN A 124 0.75 42.75 20.03
CA ASN A 124 0.61 43.39 18.71
C ASN A 124 -0.64 44.29 18.58
N ARG A 125 -1.63 44.18 19.50
CA ARG A 125 -2.87 44.98 19.47
C ARG A 125 -2.67 46.50 19.63
N GLY A 126 -1.47 46.95 20.02
CA GLY A 126 -1.12 48.37 20.05
C GLY A 126 -0.85 49.01 18.68
N ARG A 127 -0.77 48.23 17.58
CA ARG A 127 -0.33 48.73 16.26
C ARG A 127 -1.41 48.82 15.17
N TYR A 128 -2.65 48.41 15.42
CA TYR A 128 -3.73 48.45 14.42
C TYR A 128 -4.87 49.39 14.84
N ARG A 129 -4.63 50.70 14.80
CA ARG A 129 -5.68 51.72 14.66
C ARG A 129 -5.34 52.68 13.52
N ARG A 130 -5.96 52.43 12.35
CA ARG A 130 -6.11 53.19 11.07
C ARG A 130 -5.90 52.18 9.92
N ALA A 131 -6.72 52.05 8.88
CA ALA A 131 -7.73 52.93 8.30
C ALA A 131 -8.81 52.11 7.53
N PRO A 132 -9.94 52.73 7.11
CA PRO A 132 -11.21 52.11 6.69
C PRO A 132 -11.26 51.46 5.29
N LEU A 133 -12.19 50.51 5.11
CA LEU A 133 -12.60 49.91 3.83
C LEU A 133 -13.81 50.67 3.23
N PRO A 134 -13.82 51.00 1.92
CA PRO A 134 -15.05 51.26 1.17
C PRO A 134 -15.58 50.01 0.42
N PRO A 135 -16.88 49.99 0.05
CA PRO A 135 -17.74 48.80 0.04
C PRO A 135 -17.82 48.03 -1.28
N THR A 136 -18.34 46.80 -1.18
CA THR A 136 -18.66 45.84 -2.24
C THR A 136 -19.83 46.26 -3.13
N ASP A 137 -19.62 46.29 -4.45
CA ASP A 137 -20.69 46.29 -5.45
C ASP A 137 -20.94 44.86 -5.96
N VAL A 138 -22.12 44.36 -5.65
CA VAL A 138 -22.75 43.15 -6.18
C VAL A 138 -23.81 43.60 -7.18
N LEU A 139 -23.82 43.06 -8.41
CA LEU A 139 -25.01 42.56 -9.12
C LEU A 139 -24.82 42.37 -10.63
N ALA A 140 -25.48 41.31 -11.11
CA ALA A 140 -26.00 41.07 -12.46
C ALA A 140 -25.05 40.48 -13.52
N THR A 141 -25.64 39.57 -14.32
CA THR A 141 -25.11 38.84 -15.50
C THR A 141 -24.55 37.46 -15.10
N THR A 142 -25.17 36.31 -15.38
CA THR A 142 -26.11 35.91 -16.45
C THR A 142 -26.82 34.60 -16.07
N VAL A 143 -28.15 34.61 -16.12
CA VAL A 143 -28.97 33.41 -16.36
C VAL A 143 -29.36 33.46 -17.83
N GLN A 144 -28.87 32.55 -18.68
CA GLN A 144 -29.46 32.20 -20.00
C GLN A 144 -28.65 31.08 -20.66
N GLN A 145 -29.24 29.90 -20.91
CA GLN A 145 -29.61 29.44 -22.26
C GLN A 145 -30.13 28.00 -22.21
N ALA A 146 -31.28 27.80 -22.85
CA ALA A 146 -32.11 26.62 -22.80
C ALA A 146 -31.61 25.45 -23.66
N ARG A 147 -31.95 24.26 -23.18
CA ARG A 147 -31.89 22.94 -23.83
C ARG A 147 -32.75 22.91 -25.10
N ALA A 148 -32.14 22.57 -26.23
CA ALA A 148 -32.83 22.28 -27.50
C ALA A 148 -32.94 20.74 -27.70
N PRO A 149 -34.09 20.21 -28.16
CA PRO A 149 -34.23 18.80 -28.53
C PRO A 149 -33.81 18.56 -29.99
N GLU A 150 -32.86 17.65 -30.21
CA GLU A 150 -32.48 17.18 -31.54
C GLU A 150 -33.62 16.37 -32.18
N ARG A 151 -34.05 16.77 -33.38
CA ARG A 151 -34.89 15.93 -34.26
C ARG A 151 -33.99 15.13 -35.20
N PRO A 152 -34.28 13.83 -35.44
CA PRO A 152 -33.51 12.97 -36.34
C PRO A 152 -33.76 13.25 -37.83
N MET A 153 -32.71 13.09 -38.64
CA MET A 153 -32.70 13.20 -40.11
C MET A 153 -33.37 11.99 -40.82
N PRO A 154 -33.87 12.19 -42.05
CA PRO A 154 -34.82 11.28 -42.71
C PRO A 154 -34.19 9.99 -43.27
N ILE A 155 -34.99 8.94 -43.20
CA ILE A 155 -34.73 7.58 -43.69
C ILE A 155 -34.83 7.57 -45.22
N THR A 156 -33.75 7.22 -45.91
CA THR A 156 -33.81 6.89 -47.35
C THR A 156 -34.40 5.49 -47.50
N ARG A 157 -35.65 5.39 -47.98
CA ARG A 157 -36.24 4.11 -48.44
C ARG A 157 -35.85 3.89 -49.89
N THR A 158 -35.10 2.83 -50.15
CA THR A 158 -35.04 2.18 -51.46
C THR A 158 -36.19 1.17 -51.53
N ASN A 159 -37.13 1.40 -52.44
CA ASN A 159 -38.16 0.42 -52.79
C ASN A 159 -37.54 -0.71 -53.63
N LEU A 160 -37.85 -1.95 -53.28
CA LEU A 160 -37.74 -3.12 -54.14
C LEU A 160 -39.14 -3.71 -54.29
N LEU A 161 -39.59 -3.80 -55.54
CA LEU A 161 -40.72 -4.55 -56.11
C LEU A 161 -42.14 -4.05 -55.79
#